data_AF-A0A821H9Z8-F1
#
_entry.id   AF-A0A821H9Z8-F1
#
_cell.length_a   1.000
_cell.length_b   1.000
_cell.length_c   1.000
_cell.angle_alpha   90.00
_cell.angle_beta   90.00
_cell.angle_gamma   90.00
#
_symmetry.space_group_name_H-M   'P 1'
#
loop_
_entity.id
_entity.type
_entity.pdbx_description
1 polymer ?
#
loop_
_entity_poly.entity_id
_entity_poly.type
_entity_poly.pdbx_seq_one_letter_code
_entity_poly.pdbx_strand_id
1 'polypeptide(L)'
;MNAKQSLDEMQMKFLMKKDMIYRHLQCVRGSPQYWHKRLKDLFGMTRQLGFPTFFLTLSCADLRWKEFTDTFVRHTGTPIKESYTFKEKTKLLRANPVLAARLFEKRFNTFMNLFIKGGASCLGIVEDWFARIEMQMRGSPHSHMPLWVKGAPVYIGLHTDEKTREEIVKFCDKYITTRFPSLEEDPILHYLVKELQTHSRNHSKSCLKLYKMLCRFGFPRPVARRTFICEPLKAENDDDKQKFKRMKEILTEMNATMNKLEKEKMLSWSDFDNLLTKYNWTYEDYECALRVVHTRTIIIHKREPNARWVNQYNEEILRAWNANMDIQFVLDPYACAKYLMSYTTKPEREMSLLLEATHKECREGNMSVREEMKKLTGTFFNHRQVSVQEAIYRATKMPLTYSSRGFVFVPAHSNSCKFLKSQNVLKELDPDDENI
;
A
#
# COMPACT_ATOMS: atom_id res chain seq x y z
N MET A 1 3.79 -42.24 4.19
CA MET A 1 3.44 -42.08 5.62
C MET A 1 2.04 -42.62 5.77
N ASN A 2 1.86 -43.59 6.65
CA ASN A 2 0.59 -44.29 6.90
C ASN A 2 0.02 -43.94 8.29
N ALA A 3 -1.19 -44.42 8.62
CA ALA A 3 -1.90 -44.01 9.83
C ALA A 3 -1.10 -44.30 11.11
N LYS A 4 -0.42 -45.45 11.16
CA LYS A 4 0.45 -45.84 12.28
C LYS A 4 1.64 -44.90 12.46
N GLN A 5 2.32 -44.56 11.37
CA GLN A 5 3.43 -43.60 11.36
C GLN A 5 2.99 -42.20 11.79
N SER A 6 1.78 -41.80 11.39
CA SER A 6 1.20 -40.48 11.73
C SER A 6 0.90 -40.28 13.22
N LEU A 7 0.70 -41.37 13.95
CA LEU A 7 0.43 -41.37 15.39
C LEU A 7 1.72 -41.40 16.25
N ASP A 8 2.90 -41.54 15.62
CA ASP A 8 4.20 -41.54 16.30
C ASP A 8 4.63 -40.12 16.71
N GLU A 9 4.87 -39.92 18.01
CA GLU A 9 5.36 -38.66 18.59
C GLU A 9 6.68 -38.18 17.96
N MET A 10 7.54 -39.10 17.53
CA MET A 10 8.84 -38.76 16.96
C MET A 10 8.69 -38.17 15.54
N GLN A 11 7.70 -38.63 14.78
CA GLN A 11 7.35 -38.08 13.46
C GLN A 11 6.53 -36.79 13.54
N MET A 12 5.68 -36.63 14.56
CA MET A 12 5.08 -35.33 14.91
C MET A 12 6.17 -34.29 15.20
N LYS A 13 7.21 -34.65 15.99
CA LYS A 13 8.38 -33.78 16.21
C LYS A 13 9.12 -33.43 14.90
N PHE A 14 9.20 -34.37 13.95
CA PHE A 14 9.83 -34.13 12.63
C PHE A 14 9.02 -33.16 11.74
N LEU A 15 7.70 -33.33 11.64
CA LEU A 15 6.80 -32.40 10.93
C LEU A 15 6.80 -31.01 11.55
N MET A 16 7.01 -30.92 12.87
CA MET A 16 7.03 -29.65 13.60
C MET A 16 8.40 -28.95 13.60
N LYS A 17 9.50 -29.63 13.25
CA LYS A 17 10.85 -29.04 13.10
C LYS A 17 11.01 -28.07 11.91
N LYS A 18 10.09 -28.05 10.93
CA LYS A 18 10.15 -27.19 9.73
C LYS A 18 9.22 -25.98 9.80
N ASP A 19 9.43 -25.02 10.71
CA ASP A 19 8.65 -23.75 10.79
C ASP A 19 7.11 -23.88 10.71
N MET A 20 6.58 -25.11 10.91
CA MET A 20 5.18 -25.44 10.69
C MET A 20 4.32 -24.97 11.85
N ILE A 21 4.95 -24.77 13.02
CA ILE A 21 4.32 -24.22 14.22
C ILE A 21 3.62 -22.90 13.86
N TYR A 22 4.29 -22.01 13.15
CA TYR A 22 3.70 -20.74 12.72
C TYR A 22 2.53 -20.90 11.75
N ARG A 23 2.45 -22.00 10.97
CA ARG A 23 1.36 -22.19 9.99
C ARG A 23 -0.01 -22.30 10.66
N HIS A 24 -0.11 -22.75 11.91
CA HIS A 24 -1.40 -22.78 12.61
C HIS A 24 -2.01 -21.38 12.76
N LEU A 25 -1.17 -20.33 12.81
CA LEU A 25 -1.63 -18.95 12.91
C LEU A 25 -2.24 -18.43 11.60
N GLN A 26 -2.16 -19.16 10.48
CA GLN A 26 -2.83 -18.78 9.23
C GLN A 26 -4.35 -18.65 9.38
N CYS A 27 -4.96 -19.40 10.29
CA CYS A 27 -6.39 -19.31 10.62
C CYS A 27 -6.72 -18.08 11.47
N VAL A 28 -5.73 -17.50 12.15
CA VAL A 28 -5.90 -16.31 12.99
C VAL A 28 -5.87 -15.07 12.10
N ARG A 29 -7.06 -14.49 11.85
CA ARG A 29 -7.23 -13.37 10.91
C ARG A 29 -6.34 -12.19 11.28
N GLY A 30 -5.59 -11.72 10.30
CA GLY A 30 -4.65 -10.62 10.42
C GLY A 30 -3.32 -10.97 11.09
N SER A 31 -3.06 -12.22 11.49
CA SER A 31 -1.73 -12.63 11.95
C SER A 31 -0.67 -12.51 10.83
N PRO A 32 0.63 -12.50 11.16
CA PRO A 32 1.70 -12.53 10.15
C PRO A 32 1.52 -13.65 9.13
N GLN A 33 1.09 -14.83 9.59
CA GLN A 33 0.94 -16.02 8.74
C GLN A 33 -0.35 -15.96 7.91
N TYR A 34 -1.42 -15.35 8.43
CA TYR A 34 -2.59 -15.01 7.63
C TYR A 34 -2.21 -14.10 6.47
N TRP A 35 -1.45 -13.03 6.74
CA TRP A 35 -1.00 -12.10 5.69
C TRP A 35 -0.03 -12.74 4.71
N HIS A 36 0.87 -13.61 5.20
CA HIS A 36 1.77 -14.37 4.34
C HIS A 36 1.01 -15.30 3.39
N LYS A 37 -0.08 -15.94 3.84
CA LYS A 37 -0.98 -16.70 2.96
C LYS A 37 -1.62 -15.79 1.90
N ARG A 38 -2.18 -14.65 2.30
CA ARG A 38 -2.80 -13.69 1.37
C ARG A 38 -1.81 -13.08 0.37
N LEU A 39 -0.55 -12.93 0.76
CA LEU A 39 0.52 -12.54 -0.15
C LEU A 39 0.77 -13.60 -1.23
N LYS A 40 0.77 -14.89 -0.86
CA LYS A 40 0.91 -15.99 -1.81
C LYS A 40 -0.24 -16.05 -2.80
N ASP A 41 -1.47 -15.79 -2.33
CA ASP A 41 -2.65 -15.65 -3.18
C ASP A 41 -2.40 -14.56 -4.26
N LEU A 42 -1.97 -13.37 -3.83
CA LEU A 42 -1.64 -12.27 -4.74
C LEU A 42 -0.48 -12.59 -5.70
N PHE A 43 0.56 -13.29 -5.25
CA PHE A 43 1.62 -13.77 -6.14
C PHE A 43 1.12 -14.80 -7.15
N GLY A 44 0.13 -15.63 -6.77
CA GLY A 44 -0.57 -16.50 -7.69
C GLY A 44 -1.24 -15.71 -8.82
N MET A 45 -1.96 -14.63 -8.48
CA MET A 45 -2.55 -13.73 -9.48
C MET A 45 -1.47 -13.13 -10.38
N THR A 46 -0.42 -12.54 -9.80
CA THR A 46 0.66 -11.92 -10.57
C THR A 46 1.36 -12.90 -11.50
N ARG A 47 1.54 -14.15 -11.07
CA ARG A 47 2.15 -15.19 -11.91
C ARG A 47 1.27 -15.58 -13.10
N GLN A 48 -0.06 -15.54 -12.95
CA GLN A 48 -1.01 -15.95 -14.00
C GLN A 48 -1.41 -14.79 -14.93
N LEU A 49 -1.58 -13.59 -14.37
CA LEU A 49 -2.12 -12.42 -15.06
C LEU A 49 -1.03 -11.43 -15.48
N GLY A 50 0.21 -11.64 -15.06
CA GLY A 50 1.25 -10.62 -15.12
C GLY A 50 1.13 -9.58 -14.00
N PHE A 51 1.94 -8.53 -14.09
CA PHE A 51 1.96 -7.48 -13.05
C PHE A 51 0.75 -6.55 -13.15
N PRO A 52 0.25 -6.04 -12.01
CA PRO A 52 -0.85 -5.09 -12.02
C PRO A 52 -0.44 -3.80 -12.75
N THR A 53 -1.38 -3.17 -13.44
CA THR A 53 -1.22 -1.90 -14.14
C THR A 53 -1.06 -0.74 -13.16
N PHE A 54 -2.00 -0.63 -12.21
CA PHE A 54 -2.04 0.44 -11.23
C PHE A 54 -1.93 -0.10 -9.81
N PHE A 55 -1.35 0.72 -8.95
CA PHE A 55 -1.46 0.59 -7.52
C PHE A 55 -2.26 1.78 -6.97
N LEU A 56 -3.47 1.51 -6.49
CA LEU A 56 -4.39 2.51 -5.92
C LEU A 56 -4.50 2.33 -4.41
N THR A 57 -4.40 3.43 -3.68
CA THR A 57 -4.68 3.48 -2.24
C THR A 57 -5.82 4.41 -1.93
N LEU A 58 -6.64 4.06 -0.94
CA LEU A 58 -7.79 4.84 -0.50
C LEU A 58 -7.77 4.96 1.02
N SER A 59 -7.64 6.19 1.52
CA SER A 59 -7.73 6.48 2.96
C SER A 59 -9.18 6.57 3.45
N CYS A 60 -9.40 6.35 4.74
CA CYS A 60 -10.68 6.64 5.39
C CYS A 60 -10.71 8.08 5.91
N ALA A 61 -11.74 8.86 5.50
CA ALA A 61 -12.01 10.20 6.03
C ALA A 61 -13.38 10.23 6.74
N ASP A 62 -13.53 9.34 7.73
CA ASP A 62 -14.74 9.13 8.53
C ASP A 62 -15.30 10.39 9.21
N LEU A 63 -14.47 11.39 9.53
CA LEU A 63 -14.90 12.69 10.07
C LEU A 63 -15.29 13.73 8.99
N ARG A 64 -14.90 13.49 7.73
CA ARG A 64 -15.22 14.37 6.59
C ARG A 64 -16.55 13.98 5.96
N TRP A 65 -16.79 12.70 5.81
CA TRP A 65 -17.97 12.17 5.11
C TRP A 65 -19.26 12.49 5.89
N LYS A 66 -20.10 13.32 5.27
CA LYS A 66 -21.35 13.78 5.89
C LYS A 66 -22.28 12.61 6.19
N GLU A 67 -22.35 11.65 5.28
CA GLU A 67 -23.18 10.46 5.44
C GLU A 67 -22.77 9.59 6.64
N PHE A 68 -21.51 9.63 7.08
CA PHE A 68 -21.08 8.99 8.31
C PHE A 68 -21.64 9.72 9.53
N THR A 69 -21.40 11.03 9.60
CA THR A 69 -21.87 11.86 10.72
C THR A 69 -23.39 11.81 10.85
N ASP A 70 -24.12 11.97 9.74
CA ASP A 70 -25.58 11.90 9.70
C ASP A 70 -26.10 10.53 10.19
N THR A 71 -25.44 9.43 9.80
CA THR A 71 -25.84 8.09 10.24
C THR A 71 -25.58 7.89 11.73
N PHE A 72 -24.46 8.38 12.25
CA PHE A 72 -24.19 8.31 13.70
C PHE A 72 -25.22 9.09 14.51
N VAL A 73 -25.63 10.27 14.05
CA VAL A 73 -26.64 11.11 14.72
C VAL A 73 -28.03 10.50 14.66
N ARG A 74 -28.43 9.90 13.54
CA ARG A 74 -29.71 9.17 13.48
C ARG A 74 -29.76 8.04 14.50
N HIS A 75 -28.64 7.37 14.75
CA HIS A 75 -28.56 6.30 15.74
C HIS A 75 -28.68 6.80 17.18
N THR A 76 -28.39 8.09 17.45
CA THR A 76 -28.60 8.69 18.78
C THR A 76 -30.02 9.22 18.99
N GLY A 77 -30.90 9.16 17.99
CA GLY A 77 -32.28 9.67 18.08
C GLY A 77 -32.40 11.19 18.09
N THR A 78 -31.31 11.91 17.84
CA THR A 78 -31.29 13.38 17.82
C THR A 78 -31.44 13.93 16.40
N PRO A 79 -32.03 15.13 16.21
CA PRO A 79 -32.10 15.77 14.90
C PRO A 79 -30.72 16.01 14.29
N ILE A 80 -30.61 15.86 12.96
CA ILE A 80 -29.39 16.17 12.21
C ILE A 80 -29.21 17.69 12.18
N LYS A 81 -28.02 18.16 12.54
CA LYS A 81 -27.58 19.55 12.44
C LYS A 81 -26.91 19.79 11.09
N GLU A 82 -26.88 21.04 10.64
CA GLU A 82 -26.15 21.43 9.42
C GLU A 82 -24.64 21.23 9.55
N SER A 83 -24.08 21.50 10.74
CA SER A 83 -22.65 21.36 11.00
C SER A 83 -22.37 20.79 12.39
N TYR A 84 -21.20 20.18 12.53
CA TYR A 84 -20.71 19.58 13.75
C TYR A 84 -19.24 19.94 13.95
N THR A 85 -18.87 20.27 15.18
CA THR A 85 -17.48 20.50 15.56
C THR A 85 -16.68 19.19 15.48
N PHE A 86 -15.35 19.31 15.34
CA PHE A 86 -14.45 18.15 15.36
C PHE A 86 -14.65 17.26 16.60
N LYS A 87 -14.89 17.89 17.77
CA LYS A 87 -15.11 17.20 19.04
C LYS A 87 -16.42 16.40 19.04
N GLU A 88 -17.51 16.97 18.51
CA GLU A 88 -18.79 16.27 18.37
C GLU A 88 -18.68 15.07 17.41
N LYS A 89 -18.11 15.27 16.22
CA LYS A 89 -17.92 14.19 15.24
C LYS A 89 -17.10 13.04 15.82
N THR A 90 -16.02 13.37 16.53
CA THR A 90 -15.17 12.37 17.18
C THR A 90 -15.91 11.62 18.28
N LYS A 91 -16.74 12.29 19.08
CA LYS A 91 -17.56 11.65 20.13
C LYS A 91 -18.56 10.67 19.50
N LEU A 92 -19.25 11.07 18.44
CA LEU A 92 -20.21 10.25 17.70
C LEU A 92 -19.56 8.99 17.11
N LEU A 93 -18.39 9.16 16.48
CA LEU A 93 -17.63 8.06 15.90
C LEU A 93 -17.18 7.06 16.98
N ARG A 94 -16.65 7.56 18.10
CA ARG A 94 -16.20 6.70 19.22
C ARG A 94 -17.34 5.96 19.90
N ALA A 95 -18.53 6.53 19.91
CA ALA A 95 -19.72 5.87 20.45
C ALA A 95 -20.22 4.73 19.54
N ASN A 96 -19.93 4.78 18.22
CA ASN A 96 -20.46 3.82 17.24
C ASN A 96 -19.37 3.23 16.32
N PRO A 97 -18.32 2.60 16.87
CA PRO A 97 -17.21 2.11 16.06
C PRO A 97 -17.60 0.96 15.12
N VAL A 98 -18.60 0.14 15.50
CA VAL A 98 -19.16 -0.92 14.65
C VAL A 98 -19.78 -0.34 13.39
N LEU A 99 -20.58 0.72 13.56
CA LEU A 99 -21.22 1.40 12.46
C LEU A 99 -20.18 2.09 11.56
N ALA A 100 -19.14 2.70 12.13
CA ALA A 100 -18.04 3.28 11.36
C ALA A 100 -17.35 2.24 10.44
N ALA A 101 -17.02 1.07 10.99
CA ALA A 101 -16.41 -0.02 10.22
C ALA A 101 -17.34 -0.50 9.07
N ARG A 102 -18.62 -0.71 9.37
CA ARG A 102 -19.64 -1.15 8.38
C ARG A 102 -19.90 -0.12 7.29
N LEU A 103 -19.95 1.16 7.64
CA LEU A 103 -20.12 2.25 6.67
C LEU A 103 -18.91 2.33 5.74
N PHE A 104 -17.68 2.15 6.26
CA PHE A 104 -16.50 2.08 5.39
C PHE A 104 -16.58 0.90 4.42
N GLU A 105 -16.91 -0.30 4.90
CA GLU A 105 -17.09 -1.49 4.04
C GLU A 105 -18.14 -1.25 2.95
N LYS A 106 -19.30 -0.68 3.32
CA LYS A 106 -20.35 -0.34 2.36
C LYS A 106 -19.87 0.69 1.34
N ARG A 107 -19.21 1.75 1.79
CA ARG A 107 -18.65 2.81 0.93
C ARG A 107 -17.61 2.24 -0.02
N PHE A 108 -16.69 1.42 0.48
CA PHE A 108 -15.67 0.75 -0.31
C PHE A 108 -16.28 -0.16 -1.40
N ASN A 109 -17.20 -1.05 -1.04
CA ASN A 109 -17.85 -1.94 -1.99
C ASN A 109 -18.66 -1.17 -3.05
N THR A 110 -19.37 -0.12 -2.64
CA THR A 110 -20.13 0.74 -3.55
C THR A 110 -19.18 1.47 -4.51
N PHE A 111 -18.09 2.03 -3.99
CA PHE A 111 -17.07 2.69 -4.80
C PHE A 111 -16.46 1.75 -5.83
N MET A 112 -16.06 0.54 -5.40
CA MET A 112 -15.51 -0.48 -6.29
C MET A 112 -16.51 -0.89 -7.39
N ASN A 113 -17.79 -1.05 -7.05
CA ASN A 113 -18.81 -1.48 -8.00
C ASN A 113 -19.22 -0.40 -9.00
N LEU A 114 -19.21 0.87 -8.61
CA LEU A 114 -19.66 1.97 -9.48
C LEU A 114 -18.52 2.61 -10.27
N PHE A 115 -17.40 2.91 -9.61
CA PHE A 115 -16.32 3.73 -10.16
C PHE A 115 -15.16 2.92 -10.75
N ILE A 116 -14.82 1.79 -10.13
CA ILE A 116 -13.67 0.98 -10.55
C ILE A 116 -14.08 -0.12 -11.54
N LYS A 117 -15.10 -0.90 -11.20
CA LYS A 117 -15.58 -2.04 -11.99
C LYS A 117 -16.85 -1.74 -12.80
N GLY A 118 -17.52 -0.63 -12.48
CA GLY A 118 -18.80 -0.25 -13.05
C GLY A 118 -18.68 0.59 -14.30
N GLY A 119 -19.82 1.09 -14.77
CA GLY A 119 -19.91 1.87 -15.99
C GLY A 119 -19.13 3.18 -16.00
N ALA A 120 -18.78 3.75 -14.84
CA ALA A 120 -17.94 4.95 -14.80
C ALA A 120 -16.50 4.68 -15.26
N SER A 121 -15.98 3.47 -15.02
CA SER A 121 -14.69 3.01 -15.56
C SER A 121 -13.55 4.04 -15.44
N CYS A 122 -13.38 4.64 -14.26
CA CYS A 122 -12.47 5.78 -14.03
C CYS A 122 -10.99 5.49 -14.37
N LEU A 123 -10.63 4.20 -14.49
CA LEU A 123 -9.29 3.72 -14.84
C LEU A 123 -9.32 2.84 -16.11
N GLY A 124 -10.38 2.93 -16.92
CA GLY A 124 -10.66 2.00 -18.00
C GLY A 124 -11.29 0.69 -17.49
N ILE A 125 -11.25 -0.35 -18.32
CA ILE A 125 -11.82 -1.66 -18.00
C ILE A 125 -10.85 -2.40 -17.05
N VAL A 126 -11.19 -2.45 -15.76
CA VAL A 126 -10.44 -3.22 -14.77
C VAL A 126 -10.87 -4.70 -14.82
N GLU A 127 -10.03 -5.56 -15.40
CA GLU A 127 -10.31 -7.00 -15.55
C GLU A 127 -10.10 -7.76 -14.25
N ASP A 128 -9.05 -7.39 -13.50
CA ASP A 128 -8.68 -8.03 -12.26
C ASP A 128 -8.26 -7.04 -11.20
N TRP A 129 -8.47 -7.41 -9.94
CA TRP A 129 -8.13 -6.56 -8.80
C TRP A 129 -7.96 -7.39 -7.54
N PHE A 130 -7.13 -6.88 -6.66
CA PHE A 130 -7.03 -7.35 -5.28
C PHE A 130 -7.11 -6.14 -4.37
N ALA A 131 -7.67 -6.28 -3.18
CA ALA A 131 -7.67 -5.21 -2.18
C ALA A 131 -7.28 -5.77 -0.82
N ARG A 132 -6.40 -5.06 -0.11
CA ARG A 132 -6.11 -5.29 1.30
C ARG A 132 -6.63 -4.11 2.11
N ILE A 133 -7.43 -4.41 3.13
CA ILE A 133 -7.86 -3.43 4.12
C ILE A 133 -6.88 -3.49 5.30
N GLU A 134 -6.12 -2.42 5.49
CA GLU A 134 -5.18 -2.25 6.59
C GLU A 134 -5.71 -1.16 7.53
N MET A 135 -5.66 -1.39 8.84
CA MET A 135 -5.91 -0.34 9.81
C MET A 135 -4.59 0.34 10.09
N GLN A 136 -4.49 1.61 9.69
CA GLN A 136 -3.27 2.40 9.92
C GLN A 136 -3.10 2.69 11.42
N MET A 137 -1.95 3.25 11.83
CA MET A 137 -1.67 3.63 13.23
C MET A 137 -2.75 4.52 13.87
N ARG A 138 -3.58 5.20 13.06
CA ARG A 138 -4.72 6.03 13.53
C ARG A 138 -6.01 5.23 13.80
N GLY A 139 -6.01 3.94 13.47
CA GLY A 139 -7.10 2.99 13.69
C GLY A 139 -8.13 2.89 12.56
N SER A 140 -8.24 3.89 11.67
CA SER A 140 -9.18 3.85 10.55
C SER A 140 -8.67 3.00 9.38
N PRO A 141 -9.56 2.31 8.64
CA PRO A 141 -9.23 1.50 7.48
C PRO A 141 -8.54 2.28 6.36
N HIS A 142 -7.70 1.58 5.61
CA HIS A 142 -7.04 2.06 4.43
C HIS A 142 -6.98 0.92 3.42
N SER A 143 -7.43 1.17 2.19
CA SER A 143 -7.41 0.16 1.13
C SER A 143 -6.13 0.27 0.31
N HIS A 144 -5.52 -0.87 0.01
CA HIS A 144 -4.36 -1.00 -0.86
C HIS A 144 -4.70 -1.96 -1.99
N MET A 145 -4.63 -1.49 -3.24
CA MET A 145 -5.21 -2.20 -4.38
C MET A 145 -4.29 -2.23 -5.59
N PRO A 146 -3.67 -3.38 -5.90
CA PRO A 146 -3.20 -3.65 -7.25
C PRO A 146 -4.38 -3.92 -8.20
N LEU A 147 -4.38 -3.27 -9.36
CA LEU A 147 -5.44 -3.32 -10.38
C LEU A 147 -4.84 -3.67 -11.74
N TRP A 148 -5.49 -4.55 -12.50
CA TRP A 148 -5.14 -4.94 -13.87
C TRP A 148 -6.16 -4.33 -14.84
N VAL A 149 -5.68 -3.48 -15.73
CA VAL A 149 -6.51 -2.76 -16.71
C VAL A 149 -6.32 -3.38 -18.09
N LYS A 150 -7.42 -3.67 -18.77
CA LYS A 150 -7.44 -4.23 -20.12
C LYS A 150 -6.70 -3.33 -21.10
N GLY A 151 -5.78 -3.91 -21.87
CA GLY A 151 -5.05 -3.19 -22.92
C GLY A 151 -4.12 -2.09 -22.43
N ALA A 152 -3.75 -2.10 -21.14
CA ALA A 152 -2.74 -1.19 -20.63
C ALA A 152 -1.35 -1.53 -21.20
N PRO A 153 -0.52 -0.53 -21.54
CA PRO A 153 0.83 -0.78 -22.01
C PRO A 153 1.69 -1.37 -20.88
N VAL A 154 2.72 -2.13 -21.24
CA VAL A 154 3.59 -2.83 -20.27
C VAL A 154 5.02 -2.36 -20.43
N TYR A 155 5.63 -1.97 -19.32
CA TYR A 155 7.05 -1.64 -19.28
C TYR A 155 7.88 -2.91 -19.03
N ILE A 156 8.78 -3.25 -19.95
CA ILE A 156 9.65 -4.43 -19.89
C ILE A 156 11.12 -4.07 -19.64
N GLY A 157 11.37 -2.95 -18.94
CA GLY A 157 12.72 -2.47 -18.65
C GLY A 157 13.36 -1.77 -19.85
N LEU A 158 14.69 -1.85 -19.95
CA LEU A 158 15.49 -1.20 -20.99
C LEU A 158 15.16 -1.71 -22.41
N HIS A 159 14.49 -2.84 -22.54
CA HIS A 159 14.03 -3.40 -23.82
C HIS A 159 12.70 -2.81 -24.30
N THR A 160 12.08 -1.91 -23.53
CA THR A 160 10.86 -1.22 -23.95
C THR A 160 11.20 -0.26 -25.08
N ASP A 161 10.57 -0.44 -26.25
CA ASP A 161 10.77 0.43 -27.40
C ASP A 161 10.15 1.83 -27.16
N GLU A 162 10.59 2.81 -27.95
CA GLU A 162 10.20 4.21 -27.74
C GLU A 162 8.71 4.45 -27.95
N LYS A 163 8.07 3.74 -28.89
CA LYS A 163 6.63 3.85 -29.11
C LYS A 163 5.86 3.37 -27.89
N THR A 164 6.24 2.23 -27.32
CA THR A 164 5.64 1.72 -26.07
C THR A 164 5.88 2.67 -24.89
N ARG A 165 7.05 3.31 -24.80
CA ARG A 165 7.33 4.33 -23.77
C ARG A 165 6.41 5.53 -23.89
N GLU A 166 6.20 6.04 -25.10
CA GLU A 166 5.24 7.12 -25.36
C GLU A 166 3.80 6.70 -25.02
N GLU A 167 3.41 5.48 -25.34
CA GLU A 167 2.09 4.93 -24.98
C GLU A 167 1.90 4.86 -23.46
N ILE A 168 2.93 4.44 -22.71
CA ILE A 168 2.92 4.46 -21.24
C ILE A 168 2.72 5.87 -20.70
N VAL A 169 3.46 6.85 -21.24
CA VAL A 169 3.35 8.26 -20.83
C VAL A 169 1.94 8.78 -21.08
N LYS A 170 1.39 8.58 -22.29
CA LYS A 170 0.02 8.98 -22.65
C LYS A 170 -1.02 8.28 -21.77
N PHE A 171 -0.82 6.99 -21.48
CA PHE A 171 -1.71 6.23 -20.60
C PHE A 171 -1.68 6.76 -19.16
N CYS A 172 -0.51 7.14 -18.66
CA CYS A 172 -0.38 7.75 -17.34
C CYS A 172 -1.05 9.12 -17.29
N ASP A 173 -0.81 9.98 -18.27
CA ASP A 173 -1.41 11.32 -18.33
C ASP A 173 -2.93 11.28 -18.48
N LYS A 174 -3.48 10.21 -19.05
CA LYS A 174 -4.93 9.98 -19.12
C LYS A 174 -5.57 9.76 -17.75
N TYR A 175 -4.90 9.04 -16.84
CA TYR A 175 -5.52 8.58 -15.59
C TYR A 175 -4.91 9.18 -14.33
N ILE A 176 -3.72 9.77 -14.42
CA ILE A 176 -2.96 10.28 -13.29
C ILE A 176 -2.57 11.72 -13.58
N THR A 177 -2.94 12.61 -12.67
CA THR A 177 -2.60 14.03 -12.74
C THR A 177 -1.95 14.49 -11.45
N THR A 178 -1.27 15.62 -11.53
CA THR A 178 -0.78 16.37 -10.37
C THR A 178 -1.27 17.81 -10.39
N ARG A 179 -2.30 18.10 -11.21
CA ARG A 179 -2.84 19.43 -11.41
C ARG A 179 -3.33 20.03 -10.09
N PHE A 180 -3.07 21.30 -9.88
CA PHE A 180 -3.70 22.08 -8.82
C PHE A 180 -4.51 23.20 -9.48
N PRO A 181 -5.79 22.94 -9.82
CA PRO A 181 -6.58 23.90 -10.59
C PRO A 181 -6.81 25.19 -9.80
N SER A 182 -7.03 26.29 -10.51
CA SER A 182 -7.42 27.56 -9.89
C SER A 182 -8.87 27.48 -9.36
N LEU A 183 -9.24 28.44 -8.51
CA LEU A 183 -10.64 28.55 -8.04
C LEU A 183 -11.62 28.90 -9.16
N GLU A 184 -11.14 29.55 -10.22
CA GLU A 184 -11.94 29.93 -11.39
C GLU A 184 -12.15 28.74 -12.35
N GLU A 185 -11.13 27.89 -12.51
CA GLU A 185 -11.18 26.72 -13.39
C GLU A 185 -12.06 25.61 -12.82
N ASP A 186 -11.79 25.20 -11.56
CA ASP A 186 -12.57 24.15 -10.90
C ASP A 186 -12.52 24.33 -9.37
N PRO A 187 -13.49 25.05 -8.79
CA PRO A 187 -13.48 25.33 -7.35
C PRO A 187 -13.58 24.06 -6.51
N ILE A 188 -14.37 23.07 -6.95
CA ILE A 188 -14.55 21.82 -6.22
C ILE A 188 -13.23 21.05 -6.16
N LEU A 189 -12.58 20.86 -7.30
CA LEU A 189 -11.31 20.14 -7.36
C LEU A 189 -10.20 20.91 -6.65
N HIS A 190 -10.19 22.24 -6.74
CA HIS A 190 -9.25 23.08 -6.00
C HIS A 190 -9.31 22.76 -4.49
N TYR A 191 -10.50 22.76 -3.90
CA TYR A 191 -10.66 22.42 -2.48
C TYR A 191 -10.27 20.98 -2.17
N LEU A 192 -10.68 20.01 -3.00
CA LEU A 192 -10.32 18.60 -2.80
C LEU A 192 -8.81 18.38 -2.86
N VAL A 193 -8.12 18.96 -3.83
CA VAL A 193 -6.66 18.84 -3.98
C VAL A 193 -5.94 19.52 -2.82
N LYS A 194 -6.37 20.73 -2.46
CA LYS A 194 -5.81 21.49 -1.34
C LYS A 194 -5.92 20.74 -0.01
N GLU A 195 -7.07 20.12 0.25
CA GLU A 195 -7.34 19.48 1.55
C GLU A 195 -6.90 18.02 1.63
N LEU A 196 -6.95 17.28 0.51
CA LEU A 196 -6.82 15.82 0.49
C LEU A 196 -5.58 15.31 -0.25
N GLN A 197 -5.00 16.12 -1.13
CA GLN A 197 -3.83 15.72 -1.94
C GLN A 197 -2.59 16.55 -1.68
N THR A 198 -2.70 17.67 -0.97
CA THR A 198 -1.55 18.52 -0.66
C THR A 198 -0.83 18.01 0.57
N HIS A 199 0.42 17.61 0.39
CA HIS A 199 1.29 17.16 1.46
C HIS A 199 1.64 18.33 2.39
N SER A 200 1.52 18.11 3.70
CA SER A 200 1.84 19.14 4.69
C SER A 200 3.32 19.53 4.64
N ARG A 201 3.57 20.85 4.56
CA ARG A 201 4.90 21.44 4.71
C ARG A 201 5.48 21.25 6.12
N ASN A 202 4.60 21.05 7.09
CA ASN A 202 4.96 20.68 8.47
C ASN A 202 5.08 19.16 8.54
N HIS A 203 6.25 18.64 8.21
CA HIS A 203 6.55 17.22 8.22
C HIS A 203 6.38 16.63 9.63
N SER A 204 5.50 15.64 9.76
CA SER A 204 5.36 14.86 11.00
C SER A 204 6.55 13.92 11.22
N LYS A 205 6.74 13.41 12.45
CA LYS A 205 7.79 12.42 12.76
C LYS A 205 7.72 11.18 11.86
N SER A 206 6.52 10.71 11.52
CA SER A 206 6.31 9.57 10.62
C SER A 206 6.57 9.89 9.14
N CYS A 207 6.54 11.18 8.79
CA CYS A 207 6.88 11.69 7.47
C CYS A 207 8.39 11.83 7.27
N LEU A 208 9.17 12.04 8.34
CA LEU A 208 10.63 12.20 8.24
C LEU A 208 11.30 10.82 8.28
N LYS A 209 12.33 10.64 7.46
CA LYS A 209 13.27 9.52 7.68
C LYS A 209 14.12 9.86 8.89
N LEU A 210 14.07 9.00 9.92
CA LEU A 210 14.69 9.13 11.26
C LEU A 210 16.16 9.60 11.27
N TYR A 211 16.87 9.49 10.15
CA TYR A 211 18.31 9.74 10.04
C TYR A 211 18.69 10.89 9.10
N LYS A 212 17.74 11.52 8.37
CA LYS A 212 18.09 12.49 7.30
C LYS A 212 17.31 13.81 7.31
N MET A 213 16.33 14.00 8.20
CA MET A 213 15.43 15.18 8.15
C MET A 213 14.79 15.41 6.76
N LEU A 214 14.78 14.38 5.90
CA LEU A 214 14.20 14.40 4.57
C LEU A 214 12.81 13.76 4.61
N CYS A 215 11.90 14.28 3.80
CA CYS A 215 10.59 13.69 3.61
C CYS A 215 10.73 12.26 3.06
N ARG A 216 10.16 11.28 3.77
CA ARG A 216 10.08 9.88 3.38
C ARG A 216 9.44 9.69 2.01
N PHE A 217 8.44 10.52 1.70
CA PHE A 217 7.68 10.48 0.46
C PHE A 217 8.34 11.28 -0.67
N GLY A 218 9.44 11.99 -0.40
CA GLY A 218 10.15 12.76 -1.42
C GLY A 218 9.47 14.09 -1.79
N PHE A 219 8.77 14.72 -0.85
CA PHE A 219 8.31 16.11 -1.00
C PHE A 219 9.39 17.11 -0.57
N PRO A 220 9.43 18.29 -1.20
CA PRO A 220 8.67 18.68 -2.39
C PRO A 220 9.07 17.86 -3.63
N ARG A 221 8.11 17.62 -4.52
CA ARG A 221 8.32 16.85 -5.77
C ARG A 221 9.04 17.71 -6.81
N PRO A 222 9.79 17.09 -7.74
CA PRO A 222 10.41 17.82 -8.86
C PRO A 222 9.34 18.42 -9.78
N VAL A 223 9.63 19.60 -10.34
CA VAL A 223 8.85 20.25 -11.40
C VAL A 223 9.11 19.50 -12.71
N ALA A 224 8.12 19.37 -13.57
CA ALA A 224 8.31 18.72 -14.88
C ALA A 224 7.34 19.29 -15.91
N ARG A 225 7.86 19.67 -17.08
CA ARG A 225 7.05 20.21 -18.19
C ARG A 225 6.19 19.13 -18.85
N ARG A 226 6.63 17.87 -18.79
CA ARG A 226 5.98 16.69 -19.36
C ARG A 226 6.14 15.49 -18.43
N THR A 227 5.32 14.47 -18.63
CA THR A 227 5.52 13.17 -17.99
C THR A 227 6.58 12.37 -18.74
N PHE A 228 7.47 11.69 -18.03
CA PHE A 228 8.47 10.81 -18.64
C PHE A 228 8.89 9.68 -17.69
N ILE A 229 9.43 8.60 -18.29
CA ILE A 229 10.03 7.49 -17.56
C ILE A 229 11.46 7.89 -17.19
N CYS A 230 11.72 8.04 -15.89
CA CYS A 230 13.03 8.39 -15.35
C CYS A 230 13.80 7.11 -15.02
N GLU A 231 14.68 6.71 -15.94
CA GLU A 231 15.62 5.59 -15.77
C GLU A 231 16.93 6.09 -15.13
N PRO A 232 17.36 5.50 -13.99
CA PRO A 232 18.59 5.89 -13.30
C PRO A 232 19.84 5.80 -14.17
N LEU A 233 20.69 6.81 -14.11
CA LEU A 233 22.02 6.77 -14.71
C LEU A 233 23.04 6.15 -13.74
N LYS A 234 23.96 5.34 -14.28
CA LYS A 234 25.10 4.79 -13.54
C LYS A 234 26.37 5.53 -13.96
N ALA A 235 27.21 5.90 -12.99
CA ALA A 235 28.50 6.48 -13.28
C ALA A 235 29.47 5.37 -13.69
N GLU A 236 30.13 5.53 -14.84
CA GLU A 236 31.06 4.52 -15.36
C GLU A 236 32.51 4.82 -14.99
N ASN A 237 32.84 6.11 -14.83
CA ASN A 237 34.17 6.60 -14.49
C ASN A 237 34.13 7.66 -13.36
N ASP A 238 35.29 8.13 -12.92
CA ASP A 238 35.39 9.12 -11.85
C ASP A 238 34.91 10.51 -12.28
N ASP A 239 35.05 10.87 -13.56
CA ASP A 239 34.52 12.11 -14.12
C ASP A 239 32.99 12.17 -14.03
N ASP A 240 32.31 11.07 -14.36
CA ASP A 240 30.86 10.90 -14.22
C ASP A 240 30.44 11.06 -12.76
N LYS A 241 31.20 10.48 -11.82
CA LYS A 241 30.92 10.66 -10.38
C LYS A 241 30.99 12.13 -9.98
N GLN A 242 31.98 12.86 -10.48
CA GLN A 242 32.14 14.29 -10.20
C GLN A 242 31.01 15.12 -10.82
N LYS A 243 30.65 14.86 -12.08
CA LYS A 243 29.51 15.47 -12.77
C LYS A 243 28.20 15.20 -12.03
N PHE A 244 27.96 13.95 -11.64
CA PHE A 244 26.76 13.53 -10.93
C PHE A 244 26.68 14.15 -9.54
N LYS A 245 27.82 14.30 -8.85
CA LYS A 245 27.89 15.04 -7.58
C LYS A 245 27.48 16.49 -7.79
N ARG A 246 28.02 17.16 -8.81
CA ARG A 246 27.67 18.55 -9.14
C ARG A 246 26.18 18.72 -9.47
N MET A 247 25.60 17.81 -10.27
CA MET A 247 24.16 17.81 -10.57
C MET A 247 23.29 17.68 -9.31
N LYS A 248 23.68 16.80 -8.37
CA LYS A 248 22.98 16.63 -7.09
C LYS A 248 23.02 17.89 -6.22
N GLU A 249 24.17 18.58 -6.19
CA GLU A 249 24.34 19.85 -5.48
C GLU A 249 23.43 20.93 -6.07
N ILE A 250 23.45 21.11 -7.39
CA ILE A 250 22.60 22.09 -8.09
C ILE A 250 21.12 21.82 -7.83
N LEU A 251 20.66 20.57 -7.97
CA LEU A 251 19.26 20.23 -7.67
C LEU A 251 18.88 20.54 -6.21
N THR A 252 19.81 20.32 -5.27
CA THR A 252 19.58 20.63 -3.85
C THR A 252 19.43 22.13 -3.64
N GLU A 253 20.29 22.95 -4.26
CA GLU A 253 20.22 24.40 -4.19
C GLU A 253 18.99 24.99 -4.88
N MET A 254 18.63 24.48 -6.08
CA MET A 254 17.40 24.85 -6.78
C MET A 254 16.18 24.57 -5.90
N ASN A 255 16.11 23.37 -5.32
CA ASN A 255 15.02 22.97 -4.44
C ASN A 255 14.94 23.86 -3.18
N ALA A 256 16.08 24.21 -2.59
CA ALA A 256 16.14 25.11 -1.45
C ALA A 256 15.70 26.54 -1.81
N THR A 257 16.07 27.03 -2.99
CA THR A 257 15.67 28.37 -3.47
C THR A 257 14.17 28.43 -3.75
N MET A 258 13.62 27.43 -4.45
CA MET A 258 12.18 27.34 -4.66
C MET A 258 11.40 27.25 -3.34
N ASN A 259 11.90 26.51 -2.34
CA ASN A 259 11.25 26.43 -1.03
C ASN A 259 11.24 27.76 -0.27
N LYS A 260 12.20 28.65 -0.50
CA LYS A 260 12.20 30.00 0.05
C LYS A 260 11.15 30.87 -0.66
N LEU A 261 11.18 30.87 -1.99
CA LEU A 261 10.22 31.62 -2.82
C LEU A 261 8.75 31.21 -2.56
N GLU A 262 8.49 29.92 -2.32
CA GLU A 262 7.17 29.38 -1.99
C GLU A 262 6.57 29.86 -0.66
N LYS A 263 7.37 30.50 0.20
CA LYS A 263 6.87 31.14 1.43
C LYS A 263 6.35 32.54 1.16
N GLU A 264 6.83 33.18 0.10
CA GLU A 264 6.55 34.59 -0.24
C GLU A 264 5.48 34.69 -1.32
N LYS A 265 5.46 33.75 -2.27
CA LYS A 265 4.50 33.73 -3.39
C LYS A 265 4.19 32.33 -3.90
N MET A 266 3.17 32.24 -4.75
CA MET A 266 2.96 31.04 -5.58
C MET A 266 4.01 31.02 -6.70
N LEU A 267 4.67 29.87 -6.88
CA LEU A 267 5.67 29.71 -7.94
C LEU A 267 5.02 29.64 -9.32
N SER A 268 5.68 30.26 -10.29
CA SER A 268 5.36 30.19 -11.71
C SER A 268 6.48 29.50 -12.51
N TRP A 269 6.24 29.27 -13.80
CA TRP A 269 7.28 28.78 -14.72
C TRP A 269 8.45 29.75 -14.85
N SER A 270 8.20 31.07 -14.81
CA SER A 270 9.28 32.06 -14.87
C SER A 270 10.24 31.93 -13.69
N ASP A 271 9.76 31.59 -12.48
CA ASP A 271 10.63 31.36 -11.32
C ASP A 271 11.55 30.15 -11.52
N PHE A 272 11.02 29.09 -12.12
CA PHE A 272 11.78 27.89 -12.43
C PHE A 272 12.79 28.13 -13.56
N ASP A 273 12.39 28.84 -14.62
CA ASP A 273 13.24 29.14 -15.78
C ASP A 273 14.38 30.11 -15.40
N ASN A 274 14.13 31.05 -14.50
CA ASN A 274 15.17 31.91 -13.92
C ASN A 274 16.22 31.10 -13.15
N LEU A 275 15.81 30.03 -12.45
CA LEU A 275 16.76 29.13 -11.77
C LEU A 275 17.59 28.32 -12.76
N LEU A 276 16.98 27.81 -13.83
CA LEU A 276 17.74 27.13 -14.89
C LEU A 276 18.79 28.04 -15.50
N THR A 277 18.40 29.27 -15.83
CA THR A 277 19.30 30.31 -16.37
C THR A 277 20.45 30.63 -15.41
N LYS A 278 20.16 30.77 -14.10
CA LYS A 278 21.17 31.02 -13.06
C LYS A 278 22.28 29.96 -13.03
N TYR A 279 21.94 28.70 -13.29
CA TYR A 279 22.91 27.59 -13.31
C TYR A 279 23.42 27.25 -14.72
N ASN A 280 23.06 28.04 -15.73
CA ASN A 280 23.34 27.78 -17.14
C ASN A 280 22.90 26.37 -17.57
N TRP A 281 21.71 25.96 -17.13
CA TRP A 281 21.09 24.68 -17.46
C TRP A 281 19.95 24.87 -18.46
N THR A 282 19.88 23.96 -19.43
CA THR A 282 18.68 23.71 -20.20
C THR A 282 17.67 22.88 -19.39
N TYR A 283 16.45 22.72 -19.89
CA TYR A 283 15.49 21.83 -19.25
C TYR A 283 15.90 20.36 -19.38
N GLU A 284 16.60 20.01 -20.47
CA GLU A 284 17.18 18.69 -20.72
C GLU A 284 18.28 18.35 -19.71
N ASP A 285 19.13 19.32 -19.36
CA ASP A 285 20.13 19.17 -18.29
C ASP A 285 19.47 18.86 -16.95
N TYR A 286 18.35 19.54 -16.67
CA TYR A 286 17.55 19.30 -15.47
C TYR A 286 16.91 17.90 -15.47
N GLU A 287 16.29 17.46 -16.57
CA GLU A 287 15.75 16.10 -16.69
C GLU A 287 16.86 15.04 -16.53
N CYS A 288 18.04 15.29 -17.10
CA CYS A 288 19.21 14.44 -16.93
C CYS A 288 19.64 14.36 -15.45
N ALA A 289 19.70 15.49 -14.76
CA ALA A 289 20.03 15.54 -13.34
C ALA A 289 19.00 14.77 -12.47
N LEU A 290 17.72 14.75 -12.85
CA LEU A 290 16.71 13.93 -12.17
C LEU A 290 17.01 12.43 -12.27
N ARG A 291 17.52 11.96 -13.42
CA ARG A 291 17.96 10.56 -13.60
C ARG A 291 19.17 10.20 -12.74
N VAL A 292 19.95 11.17 -12.30
CA VAL A 292 21.11 10.99 -11.41
C VAL A 292 20.71 10.87 -9.94
N VAL A 293 19.65 11.56 -9.50
CA VAL A 293 19.19 11.51 -8.10
C VAL A 293 18.30 10.30 -7.81
N HIS A 294 17.55 9.82 -8.81
CA HIS A 294 16.68 8.67 -8.65
C HIS A 294 17.46 7.37 -8.81
N THR A 295 17.31 6.46 -7.84
CA THR A 295 18.01 5.16 -7.81
C THR A 295 17.20 4.00 -8.37
N ARG A 296 15.95 4.27 -8.78
CA ARG A 296 15.03 3.29 -9.37
C ARG A 296 14.30 3.92 -10.55
N THR A 297 13.88 3.10 -11.49
CA THR A 297 13.00 3.54 -12.57
C THR A 297 11.67 3.97 -11.99
N ILE A 298 11.29 5.22 -12.26
CA ILE A 298 10.03 5.82 -11.81
C ILE A 298 9.40 6.64 -12.93
N ILE A 299 8.11 6.92 -12.83
CA ILE A 299 7.47 7.95 -13.65
C ILE A 299 7.60 9.28 -12.93
N ILE A 300 8.15 10.28 -13.61
CA ILE A 300 8.05 11.67 -13.20
C ILE A 300 6.87 12.25 -13.97
N HIS A 301 5.79 12.54 -13.26
CA HIS A 301 4.60 13.15 -13.83
C HIS A 301 4.81 14.63 -14.11
N LYS A 302 4.22 15.12 -15.21
CA LYS A 302 4.08 16.55 -15.50
C LYS A 302 3.57 17.26 -14.26
N ARG A 303 4.30 18.28 -13.83
CA ARG A 303 4.04 19.00 -12.59
C ARG A 303 4.43 20.45 -12.70
N GLU A 304 3.45 21.32 -12.45
CA GLU A 304 3.65 22.76 -12.39
C GLU A 304 4.40 23.19 -11.12
N PRO A 305 5.13 24.32 -11.15
CA PRO A 305 5.87 24.83 -10.01
C PRO A 305 5.01 25.03 -8.74
N ASN A 306 3.76 25.47 -8.87
CA ASN A 306 2.83 25.63 -7.76
C ASN A 306 2.33 24.28 -7.15
N ALA A 307 2.46 23.18 -7.88
CA ALA A 307 1.94 21.86 -7.52
C ALA A 307 3.01 20.93 -6.93
N ARG A 308 4.20 21.45 -6.57
CA ARG A 308 5.31 20.68 -5.96
C ARG A 308 4.93 19.90 -4.69
N TRP A 309 3.86 20.31 -4.02
CA TRP A 309 3.36 19.69 -2.79
C TRP A 309 2.12 18.81 -2.99
N VAL A 310 1.60 18.72 -4.21
CA VAL A 310 0.41 17.92 -4.52
C VAL A 310 0.83 16.47 -4.81
N ASN A 311 0.17 15.48 -4.24
CA ASN A 311 0.44 14.09 -4.63
C ASN A 311 -0.20 13.77 -5.99
N GLN A 312 0.22 12.70 -6.64
CA GLN A 312 -0.49 12.27 -7.86
C GLN A 312 -1.84 11.62 -7.53
N TYR A 313 -2.87 11.96 -8.30
CA TYR A 313 -4.24 11.51 -8.09
C TYR A 313 -4.99 11.31 -9.40
N ASN A 314 -6.14 10.66 -9.34
CA ASN A 314 -7.12 10.61 -10.43
C ASN A 314 -8.30 11.51 -10.05
N GLU A 315 -8.72 12.40 -10.95
CA GLU A 315 -9.71 13.44 -10.62
C GLU A 315 -11.09 12.86 -10.28
N GLU A 316 -11.56 11.88 -11.05
CA GLU A 316 -12.85 11.25 -10.85
C GLU A 316 -12.88 10.45 -9.54
N ILE A 317 -11.83 9.67 -9.29
CA ILE A 317 -11.67 8.93 -8.03
C ILE A 317 -11.60 9.88 -6.84
N LEU A 318 -10.85 10.99 -6.93
CA LEU A 318 -10.75 11.94 -5.83
C LEU A 318 -12.10 12.56 -5.49
N ARG A 319 -12.90 12.94 -6.49
CA ARG A 319 -14.26 13.48 -6.30
C ARG A 319 -15.20 12.44 -5.69
N ALA A 320 -15.21 11.23 -6.25
CA ALA A 320 -16.10 10.17 -5.80
C ALA A 320 -15.74 9.66 -4.40
N TRP A 321 -14.44 9.44 -4.14
CA TRP A 321 -13.96 8.94 -2.87
C TRP A 321 -13.92 10.01 -1.77
N ASN A 322 -13.73 11.28 -2.13
CA ASN A 322 -13.73 12.43 -1.22
C ASN A 322 -12.86 12.19 0.04
N ALA A 323 -11.69 11.60 -0.17
CA ALA A 323 -10.64 11.43 0.83
C ALA A 323 -9.29 11.31 0.10
N ASN A 324 -8.19 11.34 0.86
CA ASN A 324 -6.87 11.13 0.27
C ASN A 324 -6.83 9.76 -0.44
N MET A 325 -6.26 9.75 -1.63
CA MET A 325 -6.00 8.59 -2.47
C MET A 325 -4.63 8.77 -3.12
N ASP A 326 -3.91 7.68 -3.38
CA ASP A 326 -2.70 7.70 -4.21
C ASP A 326 -2.84 6.69 -5.34
N ILE A 327 -2.42 7.06 -6.55
CA ILE A 327 -2.40 6.15 -7.71
C ILE A 327 -1.02 6.16 -8.35
N GLN A 328 -0.52 4.98 -8.71
CA GLN A 328 0.78 4.82 -9.35
C GLN A 328 0.69 3.79 -10.46
N PHE A 329 1.24 4.12 -11.62
CA PHE A 329 1.51 3.12 -12.66
C PHE A 329 2.70 2.26 -12.26
N VAL A 330 2.58 0.95 -12.44
CA VAL A 330 3.59 -0.01 -12.00
C VAL A 330 4.62 -0.21 -13.12
N LEU A 331 5.80 0.41 -12.96
CA LEU A 331 6.95 0.18 -13.84
C LEU A 331 7.84 -0.98 -13.39
N ASP A 332 7.96 -1.19 -12.08
CA ASP A 332 8.84 -2.23 -11.51
C ASP A 332 8.00 -3.29 -10.79
N PRO A 333 7.74 -4.43 -11.47
CA PRO A 333 7.24 -5.67 -10.91
C PRO A 333 7.75 -6.06 -9.52
N TYR A 334 9.07 -6.00 -9.34
CA TYR A 334 9.74 -6.40 -8.11
C TYR A 334 9.56 -5.33 -7.04
N ALA A 335 9.58 -4.05 -7.40
CA ALA A 335 9.22 -2.99 -6.45
C ALA A 335 7.76 -3.10 -6.01
N CYS A 336 6.83 -3.45 -6.91
CA CYS A 336 5.43 -3.68 -6.56
C CYS A 336 5.30 -4.88 -5.61
N ALA A 337 5.91 -6.03 -5.95
CA ALA A 337 5.93 -7.21 -5.09
C ALA A 337 6.59 -6.93 -3.72
N LYS A 338 7.74 -6.25 -3.69
CA LYS A 338 8.43 -5.85 -2.47
C LYS A 338 7.63 -4.84 -1.65
N TYR A 339 6.94 -3.92 -2.33
CA TYR A 339 6.02 -2.99 -1.69
C TYR A 339 4.92 -3.82 -1.02
N LEU A 340 4.15 -4.61 -1.78
CA LEU A 340 3.12 -5.53 -1.29
C LEU A 340 3.60 -6.38 -0.10
N MET A 341 4.78 -7.00 -0.21
CA MET A 341 5.43 -7.77 0.87
C MET A 341 5.67 -6.93 2.12
N SER A 342 6.24 -5.73 1.97
CA SER A 342 6.50 -4.84 3.10
C SER A 342 5.23 -4.45 3.85
N TYR A 343 4.09 -4.38 3.16
CA TYR A 343 2.80 -4.06 3.80
C TYR A 343 2.25 -5.23 4.62
N THR A 344 2.50 -6.47 4.22
CA THR A 344 2.15 -7.66 5.01
C THR A 344 2.99 -7.83 6.28
N THR A 345 4.20 -7.27 6.33
CA THR A 345 5.15 -7.46 7.44
C THR A 345 5.35 -6.23 8.34
N LYS A 346 4.91 -5.03 7.91
CA LYS A 346 5.16 -3.75 8.60
C LYS A 346 4.56 -3.62 10.01
N PRO A 347 3.26 -3.92 10.26
CA PRO A 347 2.67 -3.79 11.60
C PRO A 347 3.16 -4.86 12.58
N GLU A 348 3.84 -5.88 12.07
CA GLU A 348 4.10 -7.11 12.79
C GLU A 348 5.61 -7.33 13.02
N ARG A 349 6.48 -6.35 12.72
CA ARG A 349 7.93 -6.53 12.95
C ARG A 349 8.23 -6.71 14.43
N GLU A 350 7.67 -5.87 15.30
CA GLU A 350 7.82 -6.00 16.75
C GLU A 350 7.23 -7.34 17.25
N MET A 351 6.04 -7.70 16.76
CA MET A 351 5.42 -8.98 17.08
C MET A 351 6.24 -10.17 16.58
N SER A 352 6.85 -10.07 15.40
CA SER A 352 7.68 -11.14 14.83
C SER A 352 8.96 -11.31 15.64
N LEU A 353 9.61 -10.20 16.05
CA LEU A 353 10.77 -10.23 16.93
C LEU A 353 10.43 -10.85 18.29
N LEU A 354 9.26 -10.51 18.84
CA LEU A 354 8.77 -11.07 20.10
C LEU A 354 8.48 -12.58 19.98
N LEU A 355 7.86 -13.01 18.88
CA LEU A 355 7.61 -14.42 18.59
C LEU A 355 8.90 -15.20 18.35
N GLU A 356 9.90 -14.58 17.72
CA GLU A 356 11.21 -15.17 17.49
C GLU A 356 11.98 -15.33 18.81
N ALA A 357 11.96 -14.32 19.69
CA ALA A 357 12.51 -14.40 21.03
C ALA A 357 11.83 -15.49 21.86
N THR A 358 10.48 -15.53 21.86
CA THR A 358 9.71 -16.57 22.55
C THR A 358 10.05 -17.97 22.02
N HIS A 359 10.21 -18.11 20.70
CA HIS A 359 10.58 -19.39 20.08
C HIS A 359 11.99 -19.84 20.52
N LYS A 360 12.94 -18.90 20.57
CA LYS A 360 14.30 -19.17 21.04
C LYS A 360 14.31 -19.64 22.49
N GLU A 361 13.58 -18.96 23.38
CA GLU A 361 13.43 -19.37 24.78
C GLU A 361 12.80 -20.76 24.92
N CYS A 362 11.77 -21.07 24.12
CA CYS A 362 11.13 -22.40 24.14
C CYS A 362 12.12 -23.51 23.77
N ARG A 363 12.97 -23.26 22.77
CA ARG A 363 14.00 -24.22 22.33
C ARG A 363 15.11 -24.37 23.37
N GLU A 364 15.58 -23.27 23.95
CA GLU A 364 16.60 -23.30 25.02
C GLU A 364 16.10 -24.03 26.27
N GLY A 365 14.81 -23.89 26.58
CA GLY A 365 14.15 -24.61 27.67
C GLY A 365 13.78 -26.07 27.37
N ASN A 366 14.13 -26.61 26.20
CA ASN A 366 13.74 -27.96 25.75
C ASN A 366 12.23 -28.26 25.92
N MET A 367 11.38 -27.23 25.74
CA MET A 367 9.93 -27.36 25.94
C MET A 367 9.35 -28.35 24.93
N SER A 368 8.28 -29.05 25.33
CA SER A 368 7.54 -29.85 24.36
C SER A 368 6.90 -28.93 23.32
N VAL A 369 6.69 -29.43 22.10
CA VAL A 369 6.15 -28.61 21.02
C VAL A 369 4.73 -28.10 21.32
N ARG A 370 3.95 -28.86 22.09
CA ARG A 370 2.61 -28.43 22.53
C ARG A 370 2.68 -27.23 23.46
N GLU A 371 3.64 -27.22 24.37
CA GLU A 371 3.85 -26.11 25.30
C GLU A 371 4.45 -24.90 24.57
N GLU A 372 5.37 -25.14 23.65
CA GLU A 372 5.91 -24.10 22.77
C GLU A 372 4.80 -23.42 21.95
N MET A 373 3.90 -24.19 21.33
CA MET A 373 2.72 -23.64 20.63
C MET A 373 1.85 -22.80 21.55
N LYS A 374 1.55 -23.29 22.76
CA LYS A 374 0.75 -22.54 23.75
C LYS A 374 1.44 -21.24 24.14
N LYS A 375 2.75 -21.27 24.40
CA LYS A 375 3.53 -20.09 24.78
C LYS A 375 3.58 -19.07 23.64
N LEU A 376 3.91 -19.50 22.41
CA LEU A 376 3.91 -18.63 21.23
C LEU A 376 2.53 -18.01 20.96
N THR A 377 1.48 -18.82 21.06
CA THR A 377 0.10 -18.35 20.86
C THR A 377 -0.31 -17.37 21.96
N GLY A 378 0.01 -17.67 23.22
CA GLY A 378 -0.22 -16.78 24.36
C GLY A 378 0.52 -15.46 24.21
N THR A 379 1.81 -15.49 23.84
CA THR A 379 2.60 -14.29 23.55
C THR A 379 1.97 -13.46 22.44
N PHE A 380 1.55 -14.09 21.34
CA PHE A 380 0.87 -13.39 20.26
C PHE A 380 -0.41 -12.69 20.74
N PHE A 381 -1.29 -13.38 21.46
CA PHE A 381 -2.57 -12.79 21.87
C PHE A 381 -2.41 -11.72 22.96
N ASN A 382 -1.46 -11.88 23.88
CA ASN A 382 -1.31 -10.97 25.03
C ASN A 382 -0.59 -9.67 24.66
N HIS A 383 0.33 -9.71 23.69
CA HIS A 383 1.13 -8.53 23.33
C HIS A 383 0.62 -7.80 22.10
N ARG A 384 -0.39 -8.35 21.41
CA ARG A 384 -0.88 -7.76 20.18
C ARG A 384 -1.89 -6.66 20.43
N GLN A 385 -1.55 -5.47 19.98
CA GLN A 385 -2.44 -4.32 19.97
C GLN A 385 -3.11 -4.17 18.60
N VAL A 386 -4.41 -3.94 18.62
CA VAL A 386 -5.23 -3.72 17.42
C VAL A 386 -6.15 -2.56 17.66
N SER A 387 -6.51 -1.84 16.59
CA SER A 387 -7.52 -0.79 16.71
C SER A 387 -8.91 -1.37 16.97
N VAL A 388 -9.82 -0.57 17.53
CA VAL A 388 -11.22 -1.00 17.74
C VAL A 388 -11.87 -1.41 16.43
N GLN A 389 -11.65 -0.67 15.33
CA GLN A 389 -12.20 -1.02 14.03
C GLN A 389 -11.60 -2.33 13.48
N GLU A 390 -10.30 -2.57 13.69
CA GLU A 390 -9.67 -3.86 13.35
C GLU A 390 -10.26 -5.03 14.13
N ALA A 391 -10.49 -4.86 15.43
CA ALA A 391 -11.16 -5.86 16.25
C ALA A 391 -12.57 -6.17 15.73
N ILE A 392 -13.32 -5.13 15.34
CA ILE A 392 -14.66 -5.29 14.74
C ILE A 392 -14.60 -6.07 13.43
N TYR A 393 -13.69 -5.72 12.51
CA TYR A 393 -13.53 -6.44 11.25
C TYR A 393 -13.29 -7.94 11.47
N ARG A 394 -12.57 -8.28 12.54
CA ARG A 394 -12.26 -9.66 12.90
C ARG A 394 -13.45 -10.36 13.53
N ALA A 395 -14.04 -9.77 14.56
CA ALA A 395 -15.17 -10.32 15.31
C ALA A 395 -16.40 -10.53 14.42
N THR A 396 -16.66 -9.61 13.50
CA THR A 396 -17.81 -9.66 12.59
C THR A 396 -17.53 -10.35 11.26
N LYS A 397 -16.34 -10.95 11.10
CA LYS A 397 -15.91 -11.65 9.88
C LYS A 397 -15.85 -10.78 8.60
N MET A 398 -15.89 -9.45 8.70
CA MET A 398 -15.74 -8.53 7.55
C MET A 398 -14.42 -8.77 6.81
N PRO A 399 -14.37 -8.79 5.47
CA PRO A 399 -13.15 -9.14 4.73
C PRO A 399 -12.00 -8.17 4.99
N LEU A 400 -10.83 -8.72 5.32
CA LEU A 400 -9.55 -7.98 5.38
C LEU A 400 -8.85 -7.95 4.02
N THR A 401 -9.28 -8.80 3.10
CA THR A 401 -8.80 -8.89 1.72
C THR A 401 -9.96 -9.18 0.79
N TYR A 402 -9.92 -8.62 -0.40
CA TYR A 402 -10.83 -8.87 -1.51
C TYR A 402 -10.03 -9.25 -2.75
N SER A 403 -10.63 -10.02 -3.65
CA SER A 403 -9.98 -10.49 -4.88
C SER A 403 -11.04 -10.73 -5.96
N SER A 404 -10.73 -10.43 -7.21
CA SER A 404 -11.51 -10.85 -8.38
C SER A 404 -11.40 -12.35 -8.65
N ARG A 405 -10.34 -13.00 -8.16
CA ARG A 405 -10.05 -14.42 -8.40
C ARG A 405 -10.21 -15.26 -7.14
N GLY A 406 -10.67 -16.50 -7.32
CA GLY A 406 -10.59 -17.55 -6.32
C GLY A 406 -9.20 -18.18 -6.29
N PHE A 407 -8.85 -18.81 -5.16
CA PHE A 407 -7.53 -19.42 -4.95
C PHE A 407 -7.68 -20.89 -4.58
N VAL A 408 -6.95 -21.75 -5.29
CA VAL A 408 -6.85 -23.18 -5.00
C VAL A 408 -5.39 -23.51 -4.78
N PHE A 409 -5.09 -24.19 -3.67
CA PHE A 409 -3.75 -24.68 -3.41
C PHE A 409 -3.57 -26.03 -4.13
N VAL A 410 -2.57 -26.11 -5.01
CA VAL A 410 -2.18 -27.36 -5.67
C VAL A 410 -0.82 -27.80 -5.12
N PRO A 411 -0.73 -28.99 -4.48
CA PRO A 411 0.55 -29.51 -4.01
C PRO A 411 1.42 -29.93 -5.21
N ALA A 412 2.53 -29.22 -5.44
CA ALA A 412 3.40 -29.41 -6.61
C ALA A 412 4.67 -30.23 -6.34
N HIS A 413 4.82 -30.84 -5.16
CA HIS A 413 6.03 -31.62 -4.79
C HIS A 413 5.67 -33.02 -4.32
N SER A 414 6.51 -34.00 -4.66
CA SER A 414 6.46 -35.38 -4.13
C SER A 414 6.67 -35.45 -2.61
N ASN A 415 7.31 -34.44 -2.01
CA ASN A 415 7.45 -34.24 -0.57
C ASN A 415 6.37 -33.30 0.02
N SER A 416 5.11 -33.45 -0.39
CA SER A 416 4.00 -32.71 0.22
C SER A 416 3.86 -33.13 1.70
N CYS A 417 3.98 -32.17 2.64
CA CYS A 417 3.48 -32.40 4.00
C CYS A 417 1.97 -32.64 3.90
N LYS A 418 1.53 -33.87 4.14
CA LYS A 418 0.12 -34.22 4.28
C LYS A 418 -0.42 -33.64 5.59
N PHE A 419 -1.61 -33.05 5.56
CA PHE A 419 -2.29 -32.66 6.78
C PHE A 419 -2.95 -33.89 7.37
N LEU A 420 -2.49 -34.28 8.54
CA LEU A 420 -3.06 -35.38 9.28
C LEU A 420 -4.54 -35.11 9.58
N LYS A 421 -5.38 -36.11 9.28
CA LYS A 421 -6.75 -36.23 9.78
C LYS A 421 -6.73 -36.17 11.30
N SER A 422 -7.90 -35.89 11.89
CA SER A 422 -8.00 -35.81 13.34
C SER A 422 -7.55 -37.12 13.98
N GLN A 423 -7.02 -37.06 15.20
CA GLN A 423 -6.48 -38.23 15.88
C GLN A 423 -7.52 -39.35 16.07
N ASN A 424 -8.81 -38.99 16.16
CA ASN A 424 -9.90 -39.95 16.21
C ASN A 424 -10.05 -40.67 14.87
N VAL A 425 -10.04 -39.93 13.77
CA VAL A 425 -10.14 -40.50 12.41
C VAL A 425 -8.90 -41.35 12.09
N LEU A 426 -7.70 -40.94 12.51
CA LEU A 426 -6.48 -41.73 12.29
C LEU A 426 -6.45 -43.05 13.06
N LYS A 427 -7.08 -43.11 14.24
CA LYS A 427 -7.21 -44.36 15.03
C LYS A 427 -8.20 -45.34 14.42
N GLU A 428 -9.15 -44.83 13.63
CA GLU A 428 -10.18 -45.61 12.94
C GLU A 428 -9.73 -46.06 11.54
N LEU A 429 -8.64 -45.49 11.02
CA LEU A 429 -8.05 -45.91 9.75
C LEU A 429 -7.24 -47.19 9.91
N ASP A 430 -7.15 -47.96 8.83
CA ASP A 430 -6.24 -49.09 8.76
C ASP A 430 -4.79 -48.60 9.03
N PRO A 431 -3.99 -49.31 9.86
CA PRO A 431 -2.63 -48.90 10.20
C PRO A 431 -1.73 -48.60 8.99
N ASP A 432 -1.99 -49.26 7.86
CA ASP A 432 -1.25 -49.13 6.62
C ASP A 432 -1.90 -48.16 5.61
N ASP A 433 -3.05 -47.56 5.95
CA ASP A 433 -3.72 -46.56 5.11
C ASP A 433 -2.83 -45.31 4.93
N GLU A 434 -2.59 -44.92 3.68
CA GLU A 434 -1.78 -43.77 3.31
C GLU A 434 -2.59 -42.47 3.09
N ASN A 435 -3.92 -42.55 3.18
CA ASN A 435 -4.83 -41.42 3.16
C ASN A 435 -4.99 -40.84 4.58
N ILE A 436 -3.86 -40.36 5.09
CA ILE A 436 -3.70 -39.84 6.45
C ILE A 436 -3.89 -38.34 6.56
#